data_AF-A0A0F9S4T6-F1
#
_entry.id   AF-A0A0F9S4T6-F1
#
_cell.length_a   1.000
_cell.length_b   1.000
_cell.length_c   1.000
_cell.angle_alpha   90.00
_cell.angle_beta   90.00
_cell.angle_gamma   90.00
#
_symmetry.space_group_name_H-M   'P 1'
#
loop_
_entity.id
_entity.type
_entity.pdbx_description
1 polymer ?
#
loop_
_entity_poly.entity_id
_entity_poly.type
_entity_poly.pdbx_seq_one_letter_code
_entity_poly.pdbx_strand_id
1 'polypeptide(L)'
;MPRTETKQEKMVIERANVLLVGDRVNLFADQPNAPYGWGTVVAVTEDFAEVVRPYVHTADFTTGAAGSLSGERVMSYMGQETTRLPRDSA
;
A
#
# COMPACT_ATOMS: atom_id res chain seq x y z
N MET A 1 -4.29 -1.90 -29.93
CA MET A 1 -2.83 -1.81 -29.74
C MET A 1 -2.47 -2.78 -28.62
N PRO A 2 -1.55 -3.75 -28.82
CA PRO A 2 -1.13 -4.61 -27.73
C PRO A 2 -0.28 -3.78 -26.77
N ARG A 3 -0.67 -3.72 -25.48
CA ARG A 3 0.16 -3.10 -24.45
C ARG A 3 1.41 -3.97 -24.28
N THR A 4 2.58 -3.35 -24.43
CA THR A 4 3.85 -3.99 -24.07
C THR A 4 3.88 -4.08 -22.55
N GLU A 5 3.38 -5.17 -21.99
CA GLU A 5 3.52 -5.46 -20.57
C GLU A 5 5.01 -5.59 -20.23
N THR A 6 5.43 -4.87 -19.21
CA THR A 6 6.78 -4.99 -18.70
C THR A 6 6.94 -6.34 -17.97
N LYS A 7 8.16 -6.91 -17.99
CA LYS A 7 8.46 -8.17 -17.27
C LYS A 7 8.05 -8.12 -15.79
N GLN A 8 8.09 -6.93 -15.20
CA GLN A 8 7.69 -6.69 -13.82
C GLN A 8 6.17 -6.75 -13.63
N GLU A 9 5.39 -6.07 -14.48
CA GLU A 9 3.92 -6.15 -14.43
C GLU A 9 3.43 -7.60 -14.57
N LYS A 10 4.00 -8.35 -15.50
CA LYS A 10 3.66 -9.77 -15.67
C LYS A 10 3.91 -10.61 -14.42
N MET A 11 5.06 -10.42 -13.76
CA MET A 11 5.39 -11.13 -12.53
C MET A 11 4.44 -10.77 -11.38
N VAL A 12 4.01 -9.51 -11.30
CA VAL A 12 3.03 -9.06 -10.30
C VAL A 12 1.68 -9.73 -10.54
N ILE A 13 1.22 -9.78 -11.79
CA ILE A 13 -0.06 -10.41 -12.17
C ILE A 13 -0.03 -11.92 -11.87
N GLU A 14 1.03 -12.63 -12.26
CA GLU A 14 1.20 -14.06 -11.99
C GLU A 14 1.16 -14.37 -10.48
N ARG A 15 1.81 -13.53 -9.67
CA ARG A 15 1.76 -13.67 -8.20
C ARG A 15 0.39 -13.34 -7.64
N ALA A 16 -0.26 -12.28 -8.10
CA ALA A 16 -1.60 -11.89 -7.65
C ALA A 16 -2.64 -12.99 -7.92
N ASN A 17 -2.45 -13.77 -8.98
CA ASN A 17 -3.33 -14.88 -9.35
C ASN A 17 -3.36 -16.05 -8.37
N VAL A 18 -2.38 -16.16 -7.47
CA VAL A 18 -2.31 -17.26 -6.48
C VAL A 18 -2.55 -16.79 -5.04
N LEU A 19 -2.84 -15.50 -4.82
CA LEU A 19 -3.06 -14.95 -3.49
C LEU A 19 -4.44 -15.33 -2.92
N LEU A 20 -4.47 -15.56 -1.61
CA LEU A 20 -5.67 -15.80 -0.82
C LEU A 20 -5.85 -14.73 0.26
N VAL A 21 -7.09 -14.56 0.73
CA VAL A 21 -7.39 -13.66 1.86
C VAL A 21 -6.61 -14.12 3.09
N GLY A 22 -5.90 -13.18 3.73
CA GLY A 22 -5.01 -13.43 4.87
C GLY A 22 -3.53 -13.53 4.51
N ASP A 23 -3.18 -13.70 3.23
CA ASP A 23 -1.79 -13.81 2.80
C ASP A 23 -1.02 -12.51 3.06
N ARG A 24 0.28 -12.66 3.40
CA ARG A 24 1.20 -11.55 3.59
C ARG A 24 1.99 -11.30 2.32
N VAL A 25 1.93 -10.07 1.82
CA VAL A 25 2.54 -9.67 0.54
C VAL A 25 3.58 -8.59 0.78
N ASN A 26 4.75 -8.73 0.16
CA ASN A 26 5.78 -7.70 0.12
C ASN A 26 5.57 -6.81 -1.12
N LEU A 27 4.85 -5.70 -0.92
CA LEU A 27 4.52 -4.73 -1.95
C LEU A 27 5.73 -4.02 -2.55
N PHE A 28 6.90 -3.94 -1.90
CA PHE A 28 8.10 -3.36 -2.54
C PHE A 28 8.64 -4.25 -3.67
N ALA A 29 8.54 -5.58 -3.51
CA ALA A 29 8.98 -6.52 -4.52
C ALA A 29 8.09 -6.43 -5.78
N ASP A 30 6.80 -6.14 -5.56
CA ASP A 30 5.78 -6.10 -6.61
C ASP A 30 5.59 -4.67 -7.18
N GLN A 31 5.74 -3.64 -6.36
CA GLN A 31 5.58 -2.23 -6.70
C GLN A 31 6.71 -1.41 -6.05
N PRO A 32 7.80 -1.09 -6.79
CA PRO A 32 8.98 -0.42 -6.23
C PRO A 32 8.69 0.96 -5.63
N ASN A 33 7.60 1.60 -6.07
CA ASN A 33 7.16 2.91 -5.57
C ASN A 33 6.13 2.82 -4.44
N ALA A 34 5.81 1.62 -3.95
CA ALA A 34 4.87 1.44 -2.86
C ALA A 34 5.46 2.06 -1.58
N PRO A 35 4.83 3.05 -0.92
CA PRO A 35 5.47 3.72 0.22
C PRO A 35 5.78 2.84 1.44
N TYR A 36 5.21 1.63 1.54
CA TYR A 36 5.40 0.73 2.67
C TYR A 36 5.45 -0.75 2.24
N GLY A 37 6.30 -1.53 2.91
CA GLY A 37 6.72 -2.83 2.39
C GLY A 37 5.73 -3.97 2.47
N TRP A 38 5.16 -4.26 3.65
CA TRP A 38 4.32 -5.45 3.82
C TRP A 38 2.85 -5.11 4.05
N GLY A 39 1.98 -5.81 3.35
CA GLY A 39 0.53 -5.74 3.51
C GLY A 39 -0.11 -7.12 3.69
N THR A 40 -1.41 -7.13 3.95
CA THR A 40 -2.23 -8.34 4.10
C THR A 40 -3.36 -8.31 3.08
N VAL A 41 -3.59 -9.42 2.39
CA VAL A 41 -4.71 -9.54 1.45
C VAL A 41 -6.01 -9.58 2.25
N VAL A 42 -6.95 -8.69 1.95
CA VAL A 42 -8.26 -8.61 2.64
C VAL A 42 -9.42 -9.01 1.74
N ALA A 43 -9.25 -8.93 0.43
CA ALA A 43 -10.24 -9.36 -0.54
C ALA A 43 -9.54 -9.87 -1.80
N VAL A 44 -10.17 -10.86 -2.44
CA VAL A 44 -9.72 -11.43 -3.71
C VAL A 44 -10.92 -11.52 -4.62
N THR A 45 -10.79 -10.97 -5.82
CA THR A 45 -11.79 -11.00 -6.88
C THR A 45 -11.20 -11.64 -8.13
N GLU A 46 -11.99 -11.76 -9.19
CA GLU A 46 -11.51 -12.22 -10.51
C GLU A 46 -10.52 -11.22 -11.13
N ASP A 47 -10.72 -9.92 -10.90
CA ASP A 47 -9.96 -8.86 -11.55
C ASP A 47 -8.76 -8.35 -10.75
N PHE A 48 -8.79 -8.48 -9.42
CA PHE A 48 -7.73 -8.00 -8.54
C PHE A 48 -7.70 -8.68 -7.16
N ALA A 49 -6.54 -8.63 -6.52
CA ALA A 49 -6.37 -8.86 -5.09
C ALA A 49 -6.20 -7.52 -4.36
N GLU A 50 -6.97 -7.29 -3.30
CA GLU A 50 -6.89 -6.09 -2.47
C GLU A 50 -5.99 -6.35 -1.26
N VAL A 51 -4.92 -5.57 -1.15
CA VAL A 51 -3.91 -5.67 -0.09
C VAL A 51 -3.98 -4.42 0.76
N VAL A 52 -4.20 -4.61 2.05
CA VAL A 52 -4.25 -3.54 3.05
C VAL A 52 -2.96 -3.50 3.85
N ARG A 53 -2.44 -2.30 4.10
CA ARG A 53 -1.29 -2.08 4.98
C ARG A 53 -1.60 -1.04 6.05
N PRO A 54 -1.31 -1.34 7.33
CA PRO A 54 -1.26 -0.33 8.37
C PRO A 54 0.09 0.40 8.33
N TYR A 55 0.08 1.71 8.55
CA TYR A 55 1.29 2.49 8.75
C TYR A 55 1.08 3.51 9.87
N VAL A 56 2.16 3.90 10.54
CA VAL A 56 2.14 5.01 11.51
C VAL A 56 2.61 6.25 10.77
N HIS A 57 1.76 7.26 10.69
CA HIS A 57 2.18 8.58 10.24
C HIS A 57 2.52 9.42 11.46
N THR A 58 3.71 10.01 11.46
CA THR A 58 4.12 10.96 12.49
C THR A 58 4.41 12.28 11.79
N ALA A 59 3.72 13.32 12.23
CA ALA A 59 3.91 14.67 11.71
C ALA A 59 4.14 15.64 12.86
N ASP A 60 5.10 16.55 12.64
CA ASP A 60 5.38 17.63 13.56
C ASP A 60 4.40 18.77 13.29
N PHE A 61 3.60 19.12 14.30
CA PHE A 61 2.69 20.25 14.24
C PHE A 61 3.30 21.43 14.98
N THR A 62 3.67 22.46 14.24
CA THR A 62 3.98 23.78 14.80
C THR A 62 2.69 24.57 14.90
N THR A 63 2.09 24.61 16.10
CA THR A 63 0.97 25.52 16.36
C THR A 63 1.51 26.95 16.56
N GLY A 64 1.78 27.63 15.45
CA GLY A 64 2.13 29.05 15.43
C GLY A 64 0.89 29.93 15.64
N ALA A 65 0.29 29.89 16.83
CA ALA A 65 -0.62 30.96 17.25
C ALA A 65 0.20 31.95 18.06
N ALA A 66 0.39 33.15 17.51
CA ALA A 66 1.07 34.27 18.16
C ALA A 66 0.52 34.48 19.58
N GLY A 67 1.28 34.07 20.59
CA GLY A 67 1.00 34.36 22.00
C GLY A 67 0.79 33.17 22.95
N SER A 68 0.82 31.90 22.51
CA SER A 68 0.65 30.77 23.43
C SER A 68 1.76 29.73 23.30
N LEU A 69 2.55 29.60 24.38
CA LEU A 69 3.52 28.55 24.72
C LEU A 69 3.94 27.63 23.57
N SER A 70 5.10 27.94 23.00
CA SER A 70 5.84 27.12 22.04
C SER A 70 6.08 25.71 22.58
N GLY A 71 5.27 24.76 22.10
CA GLY A 71 5.55 23.35 22.24
C GLY A 71 5.37 22.71 20.87
N GLU A 72 6.46 22.24 20.28
CA GLU A 72 6.40 21.31 19.15
C GLU A 72 5.55 20.11 19.60
N ARG A 73 4.42 19.88 18.92
CA ARG A 73 3.57 18.73 19.20
C ARG A 73 3.79 17.70 18.12
N VAL A 74 4.36 16.57 18.53
CA VAL A 74 4.40 15.37 17.69
C VAL A 74 3.03 14.70 17.80
N MET A 75 2.36 14.55 16.66
CA MET A 75 1.14 13.73 16.58
C MET A 75 1.45 12.51 15.72
N SER A 76 1.23 11.34 16.31
CA SER A 76 1.28 10.07 15.60
C SER A 76 -0.13 9.49 15.47
N TYR A 77 -0.50 9.08 14.27
CA TYR A 77 -1.76 8.38 14.02
C TYR A 77 -1.55 7.14 13.15
N MET A 78 -2.43 6.16 13.35
CA MET A 78 -2.48 4.96 12.51
C MET A 78 -3.23 5.30 11.22
N GLY A 79 -2.55 5.18 10.09
CA GLY A 79 -3.14 5.21 8.76
C GLY A 79 -3.29 3.80 8.20
N GLN A 80 -4.16 3.69 7.20
CA GLN A 80 -4.30 2.49 6.40
C GLN A 80 -4.26 2.88 4.93
N GLU A 81 -3.54 2.09 4.14
CA GLU A 81 -3.53 2.25 2.69
C GLU A 81 -3.91 0.94 2.02
N THR A 82 -4.61 1.08 0.90
CA THR A 82 -5.11 -0.04 0.12
C THR A 82 -4.43 -0.05 -1.24
N THR A 83 -3.82 -1.16 -1.59
CA THR A 83 -3.20 -1.41 -2.89
C THR A 83 -3.95 -2.51 -3.60
N ARG A 84 -4.31 -2.28 -4.86
CA ARG A 84 -4.92 -3.31 -5.71
C ARG A 84 -3.87 -3.90 -6.63
N LEU A 85 -3.67 -5.21 -6.52
CA LEU A 85 -2.81 -5.97 -7.41
C LEU A 85 -3.68 -6.56 -8.53
N PRO A 86 -3.41 -6.22 -9.80
CA PRO A 86 -4.19 -6.71 -10.92
C PRO A 86 -4.04 -8.22 -11.05
N ARG A 87 -5.11 -8.88 -11.48
CA ARG A 87 -5.14 -10.29 -11.83
C ARG A 87 -5.54 -10.43 -13.28
N ASP A 88 -5.11 -11.54 -13.89
CA ASP A 88 -5.63 -11.93 -15.18
C ASP A 88 -6.86 -12.81 -14.96
N SER A 89 -7.99 -12.39 -15.51
CA SER A 89 -9.15 -13.25 -15.72
C SER A 89 -8.73 -14.30 -16.75
N ALA A 90 -8.62 -15.56 -16.32
CA ALA A 90 -8.28 -16.69 -17.20
C ALA A 90 -9.29 -16.90 -18.34
#